data_AF-A0A2E6Z9J9-F1
#
_entry.id   AF-A0A2E6Z9J9-F1
#
_cell.length_a   1.000
_cell.length_b   1.000
_cell.length_c   1.000
_cell.angle_alpha   90.00
_cell.angle_beta   90.00
_cell.angle_gamma   90.00
#
_symmetry.space_group_name_H-M   'P 1'
#
loop_
_entity.id
_entity.type
_entity.pdbx_description
1 polymer ?
#
loop_
_entity_poly.entity_id
_entity_poly.type
_entity_poly.pdbx_seq_one_letter_code
_entity_poly.pdbx_strand_id
1 'polypeptide(L)'
;METEIPEELKPLLFDGQLFYGKWGELFFASKNLLTYADLGESSQVKSVRDNIYGRYFLSDIEPKWQRDSIMRDLYRYAKPWLTDLSGLDSQGLINELLTIFQQDALRVWQLTDGWATPPEPVGGNEYRPAGSSSDAGNLGSASSGGSNSGSGSKASKAKGGGATTTQPVAATTAGHETGSNSNTKPLIPPQSLADCAALLKIAADDLATNGYVPKYSAAELRAMAAAGTLPNDRFLVRFSPTAESADQPIGHMRDSGRHPLWMSTFDMLERADSDPALIADVFGTKYDPNKQYTLYIIDRGQDYLTDGSDTFVPTFANMRSKLKKEFAGDIEPGVVDQVMTPEYAGEFRRHWQAFNADVIANGKSWQATFDTDEAEQFAVRHFSDTNEQEKFVARQKILSEIGAWEIFTGDGVTEMYSKKGAPGALEVLDIQHKPETLRILESRDTVKAIRLSGK
;
A
#
# COMPACT_ATOMS: atom_id res chain seq x y z
N MET A 1 -4.88 41.12 -8.73
CA MET A 1 -4.85 41.32 -7.28
C MET A 1 -5.81 40.29 -6.73
N GLU A 2 -5.33 39.06 -6.56
CA GLU A 2 -6.14 37.96 -6.04
C GLU A 2 -6.18 38.13 -4.53
N THR A 3 -7.33 38.55 -4.02
CA THR A 3 -7.60 38.54 -2.58
C THR A 3 -7.77 37.09 -2.17
N GLU A 4 -6.77 36.57 -1.48
CA GLU A 4 -6.80 35.23 -0.89
C GLU A 4 -8.01 35.12 0.05
N ILE A 5 -8.77 34.05 -0.10
CA ILE A 5 -9.95 33.80 0.72
C ILE A 5 -9.46 33.54 2.17
N PRO A 6 -10.01 34.24 3.17
CA PRO A 6 -9.66 34.05 4.57
C PRO A 6 -9.72 32.57 5.00
N GLU A 7 -8.70 32.11 5.73
CA GLU A 7 -8.57 30.73 6.21
C GLU A 7 -9.81 30.22 6.97
N GLU A 8 -10.48 31.10 7.72
CA GLU A 8 -11.72 30.76 8.42
C GLU A 8 -12.92 30.42 7.50
N LEU A 9 -12.88 30.83 6.22
CA LEU A 9 -13.94 30.57 5.25
C LEU A 9 -13.65 29.33 4.38
N LYS A 10 -12.41 28.84 4.36
CA LYS A 10 -12.02 27.66 3.57
C LYS A 10 -12.77 26.37 3.99
N PRO A 11 -12.99 26.08 5.29
CA PRO A 11 -13.80 24.92 5.72
C PRO A 11 -15.30 25.05 5.37
N LEU A 12 -15.79 26.27 5.12
CA LEU A 12 -17.18 26.53 4.75
C LEU A 12 -17.41 26.41 3.23
N LEU A 13 -16.35 26.42 2.43
CA LEU A 13 -16.40 26.36 0.96
C LEU A 13 -16.56 24.93 0.42
N PHE A 14 -16.14 23.93 1.18
CA PHE A 14 -16.29 22.50 0.85
C PHE A 14 -16.87 21.77 2.05
N ASP A 15 -18.18 21.90 2.26
CA ASP A 15 -18.84 20.98 3.18
C ASP A 15 -18.93 19.62 2.49
N GLY A 16 -18.48 18.55 3.12
CA GLY A 16 -18.60 17.24 2.50
C GLY A 16 -17.86 16.16 3.24
N GLN A 17 -18.22 14.92 2.91
CA GLN A 17 -17.69 13.73 3.53
C GLN A 17 -17.11 12.82 2.46
N LEU A 18 -15.98 12.19 2.76
CA LEU A 18 -15.34 11.20 1.89
C LEU A 18 -15.76 9.79 2.32
N PHE A 19 -15.94 8.91 1.34
CA PHE A 19 -16.37 7.54 1.53
C PHE A 19 -15.61 6.61 0.58
N TYR A 20 -15.43 5.35 0.99
CA TYR A 20 -14.80 4.32 0.18
C TYR A 20 -15.82 3.33 -0.38
N GLY A 21 -15.63 2.95 -1.64
CA GLY A 21 -16.35 1.89 -2.33
C GLY A 21 -15.69 0.52 -2.16
N LYS A 22 -16.45 -0.53 -2.48
CA LYS A 22 -15.99 -1.93 -2.38
C LYS A 22 -14.80 -2.28 -3.26
N TRP A 23 -14.49 -1.50 -4.28
CA TRP A 23 -13.34 -1.71 -5.15
C TRP A 23 -12.24 -0.66 -4.93
N GLY A 24 -12.27 0.06 -3.80
CA GLY A 24 -11.27 1.07 -3.45
C GLY A 24 -11.53 2.44 -4.06
N GLU A 25 -12.73 2.67 -4.60
CA GLU A 25 -13.10 3.98 -5.14
C GLU A 25 -13.29 5.00 -4.01
N LEU A 26 -12.79 6.21 -4.21
CA LEU A 26 -13.08 7.33 -3.32
C LEU A 26 -14.30 8.09 -3.83
N PHE A 27 -15.29 8.27 -2.97
CA PHE A 27 -16.46 9.11 -3.19
C PHE A 27 -16.41 10.33 -2.28
N PHE A 28 -16.86 11.47 -2.78
CA PHE A 28 -17.11 12.67 -2.02
C PHE A 28 -18.60 12.95 -2.05
N ALA A 29 -19.23 13.23 -0.90
CA ALA A 29 -20.62 13.64 -0.82
C ALA A 29 -20.75 15.02 -0.19
N SER A 30 -21.51 15.92 -0.82
CA SER A 30 -21.66 17.31 -0.38
C SER A 30 -23.05 17.84 -0.69
N LYS A 31 -23.50 18.79 0.13
CA LYS A 31 -24.71 19.59 -0.11
C LYS A 31 -24.37 21.03 -0.55
N ASN A 32 -23.10 21.41 -0.57
CA ASN A 32 -22.66 22.75 -0.95
C ASN A 32 -22.62 22.93 -2.46
N LEU A 33 -23.46 23.84 -2.94
CA LEU A 33 -23.58 24.23 -4.34
C LEU A 33 -22.28 24.80 -4.94
N LEU A 34 -21.38 25.37 -4.13
CA LEU A 34 -20.09 25.90 -4.60
C LEU A 34 -19.12 24.78 -4.96
N THR A 35 -19.14 23.68 -4.19
CA THR A 35 -18.39 22.48 -4.54
C THR A 35 -18.85 21.90 -5.88
N TYR A 36 -20.09 22.17 -6.28
CA TYR A 36 -20.63 21.74 -7.57
C TYR A 36 -20.02 22.52 -8.75
N ALA A 37 -19.55 23.75 -8.54
CA ALA A 37 -18.94 24.59 -9.57
C ALA A 37 -17.46 24.24 -9.80
N ASP A 38 -16.73 23.90 -8.72
CA ASP A 38 -15.28 23.65 -8.77
C ASP A 38 -14.90 22.25 -9.26
N LEU A 39 -15.71 21.22 -8.96
CA LEU A 39 -15.43 19.84 -9.40
C LEU A 39 -15.72 19.59 -10.90
N GLY A 40 -16.03 20.65 -11.66
CA GLY A 40 -16.06 20.65 -13.11
C GLY A 40 -17.34 20.11 -13.74
N GLU A 41 -17.91 20.87 -14.67
CA GLU A 41 -19.01 20.46 -15.54
C GLU A 41 -18.55 19.45 -16.61
N SER A 42 -18.09 18.25 -16.22
CA SER A 42 -17.90 17.20 -17.23
C SER A 42 -19.27 16.81 -17.79
N SER A 43 -19.38 16.75 -19.12
CA SER A 43 -20.62 16.36 -19.80
C SER A 43 -21.15 14.99 -19.35
N GLN A 44 -20.25 14.13 -18.87
CA GLN A 44 -20.54 12.83 -18.27
C GLN A 44 -21.26 12.97 -16.93
N VAL A 45 -20.81 13.88 -16.04
CA VAL A 45 -21.44 14.16 -14.73
C VAL A 45 -22.84 14.79 -14.90
N LYS A 46 -23.07 15.61 -15.93
CA LYS A 46 -24.41 16.13 -16.25
C LYS A 46 -25.39 15.08 -16.78
N SER A 47 -24.87 14.04 -17.44
CA SER A 47 -25.70 13.07 -18.18
C SER A 47 -26.25 11.93 -17.32
N VAL A 48 -25.62 11.66 -16.17
CA VAL A 48 -26.07 10.62 -15.25
C VAL A 48 -26.85 11.28 -14.14
N ARG A 49 -28.17 11.08 -14.14
CA ARG A 49 -29.00 11.52 -13.02
C ARG A 49 -28.52 10.79 -11.75
N ASP A 50 -28.36 11.53 -10.66
CA ASP A 50 -27.80 11.07 -9.38
C ASP A 50 -28.54 9.85 -8.77
N ASN A 51 -29.69 9.46 -9.31
CA ASN A 51 -30.39 8.23 -8.91
C ASN A 51 -29.63 6.95 -9.27
N ILE A 52 -28.81 6.95 -10.33
CA ILE A 52 -28.03 5.80 -10.76
C ILE A 52 -26.77 5.71 -9.88
N TYR A 53 -25.95 6.77 -9.84
CA TYR A 53 -24.74 6.80 -9.01
C TYR A 53 -25.03 6.71 -7.51
N GLY A 54 -26.06 7.40 -7.03
CA GLY A 54 -26.49 7.29 -5.65
C GLY A 54 -26.89 5.86 -5.27
N ARG A 55 -27.52 5.10 -6.17
CA ARG A 55 -27.83 3.67 -5.93
C ARG A 55 -26.56 2.84 -5.81
N TYR A 56 -25.59 3.02 -6.70
CA TYR A 56 -24.32 2.31 -6.62
C TYR A 56 -23.58 2.60 -5.33
N PHE A 57 -23.40 3.89 -5.06
CA PHE A 57 -22.74 4.36 -3.86
C PHE A 57 -23.37 3.70 -2.63
N LEU A 58 -24.69 3.81 -2.44
CA LEU A 58 -25.37 3.19 -1.29
C LEU A 58 -25.24 1.65 -1.26
N SER A 59 -25.16 0.99 -2.42
CA SER A 59 -24.99 -0.46 -2.50
C SER A 59 -23.54 -0.95 -2.26
N ASP A 60 -22.55 -0.08 -2.48
CA ASP A 60 -21.14 -0.43 -2.51
C ASP A 60 -20.29 0.30 -1.46
N ILE A 61 -20.91 1.11 -0.59
CA ILE A 61 -20.26 1.65 0.62
C ILE A 61 -19.61 0.52 1.42
N GLU A 62 -18.34 0.75 1.74
CA GLU A 62 -17.55 -0.02 2.69
C GLU A 62 -17.20 0.82 3.94
N PRO A 63 -16.98 0.15 5.09
CA PRO A 63 -17.15 -1.29 5.27
C PRO A 63 -18.64 -1.69 5.36
N LYS A 64 -19.04 -2.81 4.73
CA LYS A 64 -20.47 -3.23 4.66
C LYS A 64 -21.15 -3.30 6.03
N TRP A 65 -20.42 -3.68 7.07
CA TRP A 65 -20.93 -3.79 8.43
C TRP A 65 -21.23 -2.44 9.09
N GLN A 66 -20.70 -1.32 8.57
CA GLN A 66 -21.05 0.05 9.00
C GLN A 66 -22.04 0.74 8.07
N ARG A 67 -22.43 0.11 6.96
CA ARG A 67 -23.21 0.75 5.90
C ARG A 67 -24.48 1.42 6.41
N ASP A 68 -25.24 0.79 7.31
CA ASP A 68 -26.45 1.39 7.88
C ASP A 68 -26.12 2.65 8.69
N SER A 69 -25.05 2.64 9.50
CA SER A 69 -24.59 3.82 10.23
C SER A 69 -24.18 4.94 9.28
N ILE A 70 -23.38 4.61 8.26
CA ILE A 70 -22.91 5.57 7.25
C ILE A 70 -24.10 6.22 6.53
N MET A 71 -25.09 5.41 6.10
CA MET A 71 -26.30 5.93 5.46
C MET A 71 -27.11 6.82 6.41
N ARG A 72 -27.20 6.48 7.70
CA ARG A 72 -27.91 7.31 8.69
C ARG A 72 -27.20 8.64 8.93
N ASP A 73 -25.88 8.62 8.97
CA ASP A 73 -25.08 9.83 9.15
C ASP A 73 -25.13 10.72 7.91
N LEU A 74 -25.10 10.14 6.71
CA LEU A 74 -25.32 10.85 5.46
C LEU A 74 -26.71 11.47 5.39
N TYR A 75 -27.72 10.74 5.84
CA TYR A 75 -29.09 11.23 5.89
C TYR A 75 -29.25 12.38 6.89
N ARG A 76 -28.63 12.29 8.08
CA ARG A 76 -28.57 13.39 9.05
C ARG A 76 -27.78 14.58 8.53
N TYR A 77 -26.71 14.34 7.79
CA TYR A 77 -25.93 15.41 7.17
C TYR A 77 -26.76 16.21 6.15
N ALA A 78 -27.59 15.52 5.36
CA ALA A 78 -28.52 16.12 4.41
C ALA A 78 -29.74 16.77 5.09
N LYS A 79 -30.28 16.15 6.15
CA LYS A 79 -31.45 16.64 6.92
C LYS A 79 -31.12 16.74 8.42
N PRO A 80 -30.30 17.72 8.84
CA PRO A 80 -29.80 17.81 10.23
C PRO A 80 -30.89 18.05 11.27
N TRP A 81 -32.08 18.49 10.86
CA TRP A 81 -33.24 18.66 11.74
C TRP A 81 -34.00 17.36 12.04
N LEU A 82 -33.70 16.24 11.36
CA LEU A 82 -34.35 14.95 11.60
C LEU A 82 -33.44 14.06 12.46
N THR A 83 -33.65 14.12 13.79
CA THR A 83 -32.80 13.44 14.77
C THR A 83 -33.24 12.01 15.09
N ASP A 84 -34.54 11.73 14.99
CA ASP A 84 -35.10 10.38 15.16
C ASP A 84 -35.27 9.67 13.81
N LEU A 85 -34.51 8.59 13.63
CA LEU A 85 -34.56 7.72 12.44
C LEU A 85 -35.05 6.30 12.78
N SER A 86 -35.57 6.08 13.99
CA SER A 86 -36.00 4.76 14.46
C SER A 86 -37.13 4.15 13.63
N GLY A 87 -37.94 4.99 12.97
CA GLY A 87 -38.99 4.57 12.04
C GLY A 87 -38.53 4.22 10.62
N LEU A 88 -37.25 4.37 10.30
CA LEU A 88 -36.67 4.04 8.99
C LEU A 88 -35.82 2.77 9.08
N ASP A 89 -36.31 1.70 8.45
CA ASP A 89 -35.50 0.53 8.14
C ASP A 89 -34.49 0.85 7.03
N SER A 90 -33.53 -0.05 6.79
CA SER A 90 -32.45 0.21 5.83
C SER A 90 -32.96 0.43 4.41
N GLN A 91 -34.07 -0.20 4.01
CA GLN A 91 -34.64 -0.03 2.68
C GLN A 91 -35.36 1.32 2.54
N GLY A 92 -36.08 1.74 3.58
CA GLY A 92 -36.68 3.07 3.69
C GLY A 92 -35.63 4.18 3.68
N LEU A 93 -34.52 3.98 4.41
CA LEU A 93 -33.39 4.90 4.43
C LEU A 93 -32.72 5.04 3.05
N ILE A 94 -32.51 3.93 2.34
CA ILE A 94 -32.00 3.96 0.95
C ILE A 94 -32.96 4.77 0.07
N ASN A 95 -34.26 4.50 0.11
CA ASN A 95 -35.24 5.20 -0.73
C ASN A 95 -35.27 6.72 -0.44
N GLU A 96 -35.16 7.09 0.83
CA GLU A 96 -35.06 8.49 1.25
C GLU A 96 -33.79 9.17 0.74
N LEU A 97 -32.62 8.54 0.87
CA LEU A 97 -31.35 9.06 0.35
C LEU A 97 -31.37 9.20 -1.17
N LEU A 98 -31.96 8.23 -1.88
CA LEU A 98 -32.14 8.33 -3.33
C LEU A 98 -33.07 9.47 -3.73
N THR A 99 -34.06 9.78 -2.91
CA THR A 99 -34.93 10.94 -3.12
C THR A 99 -34.15 12.24 -2.92
N ILE A 100 -33.29 12.31 -1.90
CA ILE A 100 -32.41 13.47 -1.66
C ILE A 100 -31.44 13.68 -2.84
N PHE A 101 -30.83 12.61 -3.34
CA PHE A 101 -29.97 12.66 -4.53
C PHE A 101 -30.74 13.14 -5.77
N GLN A 102 -31.96 12.63 -5.99
CA GLN A 102 -32.80 13.08 -7.13
C GLN A 102 -33.23 14.54 -7.05
N GLN A 103 -33.25 15.12 -5.86
CA GLN A 103 -33.62 16.51 -5.62
C GLN A 103 -32.42 17.46 -5.63
N ASP A 104 -31.21 16.97 -5.93
CA ASP A 104 -29.95 17.72 -5.86
C ASP A 104 -29.63 18.30 -4.47
N ALA A 105 -30.31 17.80 -3.43
CA ALA A 105 -30.14 18.25 -2.04
C ALA A 105 -28.89 17.64 -1.37
N LEU A 106 -28.33 16.60 -1.98
CA LEU A 106 -27.05 15.99 -1.67
C LEU A 106 -26.52 15.42 -2.98
N ARG A 107 -25.24 15.57 -3.27
CA ARG A 107 -24.60 14.96 -4.43
C ARG A 107 -23.43 14.10 -4.02
N VAL A 108 -23.12 13.11 -4.84
CA VAL A 108 -22.00 12.19 -4.65
C VAL A 108 -21.18 12.14 -5.93
N TRP A 109 -19.88 12.41 -5.83
CA TRP A 109 -18.92 12.28 -6.91
C TRP A 109 -17.94 11.18 -6.59
N GLN A 110 -17.62 10.35 -7.57
CA GLN A 110 -16.45 9.49 -7.49
C GLN A 110 -15.22 10.32 -7.90
N LEU A 111 -14.21 10.38 -7.04
CA LEU A 111 -12.98 11.15 -7.24
C LEU A 111 -11.84 10.33 -7.90
N THR A 112 -12.08 9.04 -8.17
CA THR A 112 -11.11 8.10 -8.75
C THR A 112 -11.50 7.76 -10.19
N ASP A 113 -10.51 7.71 -11.09
CA ASP A 113 -10.73 7.39 -12.51
C ASP A 113 -11.29 5.97 -12.68
N GLY A 114 -12.51 5.85 -13.17
CA GLY A 114 -13.17 4.55 -13.36
C GLY A 114 -14.44 4.52 -14.21
N TRP A 115 -15.06 5.67 -14.53
CA TRP A 115 -16.32 5.68 -15.28
C TRP A 115 -16.34 6.77 -16.35
N ALA A 116 -15.75 6.47 -17.50
CA ALA A 116 -16.02 7.25 -18.72
C ALA A 116 -17.40 6.94 -19.34
N THR A 117 -18.17 5.99 -18.80
CA THR A 117 -19.50 5.60 -19.31
C THR A 117 -20.37 5.01 -18.21
N PRO A 118 -21.64 5.43 -18.05
CA PRO A 118 -22.52 4.87 -17.03
C PRO A 118 -22.79 3.37 -17.25
N PRO A 119 -22.87 2.59 -16.17
CA PRO A 119 -23.16 1.15 -16.19
C PRO A 119 -24.54 0.80 -16.79
N GLU A 120 -24.63 -0.35 -17.47
CA GLU A 120 -25.86 -0.81 -18.09
C GLU A 120 -26.83 -1.42 -17.05
N PRO A 121 -28.14 -1.13 -17.13
CA PRO A 121 -29.15 -1.80 -16.31
C PRO A 121 -29.21 -3.28 -16.66
N VAL A 122 -28.96 -4.14 -15.68
CA VAL A 122 -29.23 -5.58 -15.80
C VAL A 122 -30.54 -5.84 -15.07
N GLY A 123 -31.40 -6.72 -15.58
CA GLY A 123 -32.71 -6.97 -14.97
C GLY A 123 -32.59 -7.39 -13.50
N GLY A 124 -33.37 -6.77 -12.61
CA GLY A 124 -33.19 -6.84 -11.16
C GLY A 124 -32.49 -5.59 -10.62
N ASN A 125 -32.42 -5.37 -9.31
CA ASN A 125 -31.70 -4.22 -8.72
C ASN A 125 -30.17 -4.31 -8.87
N GLU A 126 -29.68 -5.07 -9.85
CA GLU A 126 -28.28 -5.38 -10.06
C GLU A 126 -27.82 -4.70 -11.34
N TYR A 127 -26.65 -4.07 -11.30
CA TYR A 127 -26.11 -3.39 -12.44
C TYR A 127 -24.62 -3.70 -12.62
N ARG A 128 -24.11 -3.59 -13.85
CA ARG A 128 -22.76 -4.04 -14.21
C ARG A 128 -21.91 -2.94 -14.84
N PRO A 129 -20.58 -2.99 -14.67
CA PRO A 129 -19.66 -2.11 -15.38
C PRO A 129 -19.85 -2.20 -16.89
N ALA A 130 -19.82 -1.05 -17.57
CA ALA A 130 -19.86 -0.98 -19.02
C ALA A 130 -18.69 -1.78 -19.61
N GLY A 131 -18.98 -2.77 -20.46
CA GLY A 131 -17.97 -3.61 -21.11
C GLY A 131 -17.69 -4.98 -20.44
N SER A 132 -18.40 -5.35 -19.37
CA SER A 132 -18.27 -6.71 -18.80
C SER A 132 -19.10 -7.74 -19.59
N SER A 133 -18.44 -8.74 -20.20
CA SER A 133 -19.12 -9.80 -20.95
C SER A 133 -19.83 -10.80 -20.03
N SER A 134 -20.95 -11.35 -20.51
CA SER A 134 -21.78 -12.32 -19.81
C SER A 134 -21.38 -13.74 -20.17
N ASP A 135 -20.55 -14.40 -19.37
CA ASP A 135 -20.46 -15.86 -19.37
C ASP A 135 -19.92 -16.40 -18.04
N ALA A 136 -20.85 -16.86 -17.19
CA ALA A 136 -20.79 -18.12 -16.42
C ALA A 136 -21.82 -18.10 -15.27
N GLY A 137 -22.77 -19.04 -15.31
CA GLY A 137 -23.34 -19.62 -14.10
C GLY A 137 -24.64 -19.01 -13.57
N ASN A 138 -25.73 -19.22 -14.29
CA ASN A 138 -27.10 -19.10 -13.82
C ASN A 138 -27.33 -19.96 -12.55
N LEU A 139 -27.44 -19.35 -11.38
CA LEU A 139 -27.97 -19.96 -10.15
C LEU A 139 -29.18 -19.14 -9.69
N GLY A 140 -30.32 -19.44 -10.31
CA GLY A 140 -31.61 -18.91 -9.94
C GLY A 140 -32.03 -19.39 -8.55
N SER A 141 -32.53 -18.42 -7.78
CA SER A 141 -33.21 -18.58 -6.49
C SER A 141 -34.27 -19.67 -6.50
N ALA A 142 -34.29 -20.47 -5.43
CA ALA A 142 -35.41 -21.31 -5.07
C ALA A 142 -36.60 -20.45 -4.64
N SER A 143 -37.72 -20.56 -5.36
CA SER A 143 -39.04 -20.30 -4.80
C SER A 143 -39.95 -21.51 -5.05
N SER A 144 -40.73 -21.82 -4.02
CA SER A 144 -41.64 -22.94 -3.88
C SER A 144 -42.86 -22.85 -4.80
N GLY A 145 -43.27 -23.97 -5.41
CA GLY A 145 -44.60 -24.14 -6.00
C GLY A 145 -44.70 -25.43 -6.80
N GLY A 146 -45.42 -26.43 -6.29
CA GLY A 146 -45.49 -27.77 -6.88
C GLY A 146 -46.38 -27.90 -8.11
N SER A 147 -46.10 -28.90 -8.94
CA SER A 147 -47.04 -29.95 -9.35
C SER A 147 -46.45 -30.90 -10.41
N ASN A 148 -46.58 -32.18 -10.11
CA ASN A 148 -46.63 -33.39 -10.95
C ASN A 148 -46.40 -33.28 -12.48
N SER A 149 -45.46 -34.07 -13.01
CA SER A 149 -45.74 -35.30 -13.82
C SER A 149 -44.55 -35.70 -14.73
N GLY A 150 -44.33 -37.01 -14.85
CA GLY A 150 -43.88 -37.61 -16.11
C GLY A 150 -42.40 -37.91 -16.33
N SER A 151 -41.95 -39.08 -15.85
CA SER A 151 -41.30 -40.15 -16.64
C SER A 151 -40.22 -39.80 -17.67
N GLY A 152 -39.00 -40.35 -17.50
CA GLY A 152 -38.07 -40.49 -18.63
C GLY A 152 -36.64 -40.89 -18.28
N SER A 153 -36.44 -42.18 -18.06
CA SER A 153 -35.16 -42.85 -17.82
C SER A 153 -34.12 -42.63 -18.94
N LYS A 154 -32.84 -42.42 -18.57
CA LYS A 154 -31.70 -43.24 -19.08
C LYS A 154 -30.41 -42.95 -18.32
N ALA A 155 -29.87 -44.02 -17.74
CA ALA A 155 -28.56 -44.11 -17.13
C ALA A 155 -27.46 -44.30 -18.19
N SER A 156 -26.25 -43.75 -17.96
CA SER A 156 -25.03 -44.54 -17.69
C SER A 156 -23.74 -43.68 -17.71
N LYS A 157 -23.09 -43.61 -16.52
CA LYS A 157 -21.63 -43.68 -16.14
C LYS A 157 -20.53 -43.15 -17.09
N ALA A 158 -19.32 -42.74 -16.65
CA ALA A 158 -18.70 -42.26 -15.40
C ALA A 158 -17.20 -42.00 -15.69
N LYS A 159 -16.62 -40.91 -15.14
CA LYS A 159 -15.19 -40.65 -14.83
C LYS A 159 -15.13 -39.18 -14.37
N GLY A 160 -14.63 -38.73 -13.23
CA GLY A 160 -13.89 -39.30 -12.11
C GLY A 160 -13.05 -38.16 -11.52
N GLY A 161 -13.00 -38.03 -10.18
CA GLY A 161 -12.05 -37.17 -9.46
C GLY A 161 -12.51 -35.73 -9.17
N GLY A 162 -13.25 -35.55 -8.08
CA GLY A 162 -13.49 -34.23 -7.49
C GLY A 162 -12.28 -33.75 -6.68
N ALA A 163 -11.91 -32.49 -6.88
CA ALA A 163 -11.09 -31.73 -5.96
C ALA A 163 -11.97 -30.60 -5.40
N THR A 164 -12.17 -30.63 -4.09
CA THR A 164 -12.92 -29.67 -3.30
C THR A 164 -12.23 -28.30 -3.39
N THR A 165 -12.91 -27.29 -3.93
CA THR A 165 -12.51 -25.90 -3.86
C THR A 165 -12.93 -25.32 -2.51
N THR A 166 -11.96 -25.15 -1.62
CA THR A 166 -12.13 -24.37 -0.39
C THR A 166 -12.09 -22.89 -0.74
N GLN A 167 -13.11 -22.15 -0.29
CA GLN A 167 -13.24 -20.69 -0.38
C GLN A 167 -12.02 -19.97 0.24
N PRO A 168 -11.64 -18.77 -0.26
CA PRO A 168 -10.70 -17.91 0.44
C PRO A 168 -11.40 -17.31 1.67
N VAL A 169 -10.85 -17.59 2.85
CA VAL A 169 -11.33 -17.07 4.13
C VAL A 169 -10.85 -15.64 4.28
N ALA A 170 -11.78 -14.74 4.61
CA ALA A 170 -11.49 -13.37 5.01
C ALA A 170 -10.51 -13.37 6.19
N ALA A 171 -9.45 -12.56 6.09
CA ALA A 171 -8.48 -12.36 7.16
C ALA A 171 -9.18 -11.68 8.35
N THR A 172 -9.71 -12.52 9.24
CA THR A 172 -10.16 -12.15 10.57
C THR A 172 -8.91 -11.95 11.41
N THR A 173 -8.90 -10.89 12.21
CA THR A 173 -7.91 -10.55 13.23
C THR A 173 -7.29 -11.81 13.85
N ALA A 174 -5.97 -11.98 13.72
CA ALA A 174 -5.24 -13.04 14.40
C ALA A 174 -5.16 -12.74 15.91
N GLY A 175 -6.28 -12.95 16.61
CA GLY A 175 -6.23 -13.28 18.02
C GLY A 175 -5.80 -14.74 18.13
N HIS A 176 -4.51 -14.98 18.37
CA HIS A 176 -4.03 -16.34 18.62
C HIS A 176 -3.96 -16.63 20.11
N GLU A 177 -4.91 -17.47 20.55
CA GLU A 177 -4.75 -18.31 21.73
C GLU A 177 -3.51 -19.19 21.58
N THR A 178 -2.66 -19.16 22.61
CA THR A 178 -1.39 -19.85 22.68
C THR A 178 -1.58 -21.32 23.09
N GLY A 179 -1.29 -22.23 22.17
CA GLY A 179 -1.03 -23.63 22.47
C GLY A 179 0.42 -23.88 22.89
N SER A 180 0.71 -23.64 24.17
CA SER A 180 1.72 -24.28 25.05
C SER A 180 3.15 -24.54 24.52
N ASN A 181 4.07 -23.59 24.71
CA ASN A 181 5.22 -23.69 25.63
C ASN A 181 6.31 -22.62 25.33
N SER A 182 6.03 -21.38 25.71
CA SER A 182 6.98 -20.49 26.39
C SER A 182 6.16 -19.38 27.05
N ASN A 183 6.60 -18.89 28.20
CA ASN A 183 5.93 -17.88 29.02
C ASN A 183 5.99 -16.47 28.38
N THR A 184 5.47 -16.28 27.17
CA THR A 184 5.34 -14.96 26.55
C THR A 184 3.88 -14.53 26.57
N LYS A 185 3.55 -13.59 27.46
CA LYS A 185 2.30 -12.81 27.36
C LYS A 185 2.13 -12.33 25.90
N PRO A 186 0.91 -12.32 25.33
CA PRO A 186 0.69 -11.66 24.06
C PRO A 186 1.16 -10.21 24.20
N LEU A 187 2.17 -9.80 23.42
CA LEU A 187 2.57 -8.40 23.38
C LEU A 187 1.35 -7.61 22.90
N ILE A 188 0.86 -6.73 23.77
CA ILE A 188 -0.12 -5.72 23.38
C ILE A 188 0.56 -4.88 22.29
N PRO A 189 -0.06 -4.68 21.11
CA PRO A 189 0.52 -3.83 20.08
C PRO A 189 0.90 -2.46 20.66
N PRO A 190 2.07 -1.91 20.33
CA PRO A 190 2.47 -0.60 20.87
C PRO A 190 1.42 0.45 20.54
N GLN A 191 1.15 1.37 21.46
CA GLN A 191 0.18 2.45 21.27
C GLN A 191 0.87 3.81 21.08
N SER A 192 2.18 3.86 21.31
CA SER A 192 3.00 5.06 21.24
C SER A 192 4.47 4.74 20.91
N LEU A 193 5.23 5.77 20.53
CA LEU A 193 6.68 5.66 20.38
C LEU A 193 7.39 5.25 21.68
N ALA A 194 6.85 5.65 22.83
CA ALA A 194 7.35 5.25 24.14
C ALA A 194 7.15 3.75 24.40
N ASP A 195 6.00 3.20 24.02
CA ASP A 195 5.74 1.75 24.10
C ASP A 195 6.69 0.98 23.19
N CYS A 196 6.91 1.44 21.96
CA CYS A 196 7.86 0.83 21.03
C CYS A 196 9.27 0.76 21.65
N ALA A 197 9.75 1.87 22.22
CA ALA A 197 11.05 1.90 22.89
C ALA A 197 11.11 0.97 24.12
N ALA A 198 10.02 0.85 24.88
CA ALA A 198 9.94 -0.06 26.02
C ALA A 198 9.94 -1.53 25.57
N LEU A 199 9.26 -1.87 24.48
CA LEU A 199 9.25 -3.21 23.90
C LEU A 199 10.63 -3.63 23.40
N LEU A 200 11.37 -2.75 22.74
CA LEU A 200 12.76 -3.03 22.33
C LEU A 200 13.66 -3.34 23.54
N LYS A 201 13.48 -2.62 24.65
CA LYS A 201 14.23 -2.90 25.88
C LYS A 201 13.89 -4.27 26.47
N ILE A 202 12.62 -4.67 26.43
CA ILE A 202 12.21 -6.02 26.86
C ILE A 202 12.81 -7.09 25.96
N ALA A 203 12.82 -6.86 24.64
CA ALA A 203 13.44 -7.77 23.68
C ALA A 203 14.96 -7.90 23.92
N ALA A 204 15.63 -6.85 24.40
CA ALA A 204 17.03 -6.91 24.81
C ALA A 204 17.31 -7.94 25.90
N ASP A 205 16.47 -7.95 26.93
CA ASP A 205 16.60 -8.84 28.08
C ASP A 205 16.31 -10.30 27.67
N ASP A 206 15.34 -10.51 26.78
CA ASP A 206 15.02 -11.83 26.22
C ASP A 206 16.12 -12.36 25.30
N LEU A 207 16.64 -11.51 24.40
CA LEU A 207 17.73 -11.86 23.48
C LEU A 207 18.99 -12.31 24.24
N ALA A 208 19.34 -11.62 25.33
CA ALA A 208 20.48 -11.97 26.17
C ALA A 208 20.33 -13.35 26.83
N THR A 209 19.10 -13.83 27.02
CA THR A 209 18.79 -15.09 27.69
C THR A 209 18.58 -16.24 26.71
N ASN A 210 17.87 -15.98 25.61
CA ASN A 210 17.31 -17.01 24.72
C ASN A 210 17.86 -16.95 23.28
N GLY A 211 18.61 -15.89 22.93
CA GLY A 211 19.03 -15.62 21.56
C GLY A 211 17.87 -15.13 20.68
N TYR A 212 18.17 -14.80 19.42
CA TYR A 212 17.18 -14.23 18.51
C TYR A 212 16.23 -15.31 17.98
N VAL A 213 14.93 -15.09 18.16
CA VAL A 213 13.88 -15.92 17.58
C VAL A 213 12.92 -15.01 16.80
N PRO A 214 12.89 -15.08 15.45
CA PRO A 214 11.96 -14.32 14.63
C PRO A 214 10.52 -14.49 15.10
N LYS A 215 9.72 -13.41 15.00
CA LYS A 215 8.29 -13.46 15.34
C LYS A 215 7.50 -14.31 14.34
N TYR A 216 7.89 -14.22 13.08
CA TYR A 216 7.26 -14.90 11.95
C TYR A 216 8.17 -15.98 11.37
N SER A 217 7.56 -17.07 10.95
CA SER A 217 8.23 -18.07 10.12
C SER A 217 8.52 -17.55 8.72
N ALA A 218 9.45 -18.20 8.03
CA ALA A 218 9.80 -17.88 6.65
C ALA A 218 8.61 -18.04 5.67
N ALA A 219 7.61 -18.87 6.00
CA ALA A 219 6.42 -19.03 5.18
C ALA A 219 5.43 -17.88 5.40
N GLU A 220 5.25 -17.44 6.65
CA GLU A 220 4.37 -16.31 6.99
C GLU A 220 4.91 -14.99 6.41
N LEU A 221 6.22 -14.73 6.50
CA LEU A 221 6.83 -13.54 5.89
C LEU A 221 6.59 -13.49 4.38
N ARG A 222 6.80 -14.61 3.68
CA ARG A 222 6.56 -14.69 2.24
C ARG A 222 5.08 -14.55 1.89
N ALA A 223 4.18 -15.08 2.73
CA ALA A 223 2.74 -14.91 2.52
C ALA A 223 2.31 -13.44 2.68
N MET A 224 2.83 -12.74 3.69
CA MET A 224 2.59 -11.30 3.88
C MET A 224 3.14 -10.49 2.70
N ALA A 225 4.35 -10.78 2.25
CA ALA A 225 4.96 -10.07 1.13
C ALA A 225 4.25 -10.35 -0.21
N ALA A 226 3.82 -11.60 -0.43
CA ALA A 226 3.04 -11.99 -1.62
C ALA A 226 1.65 -11.34 -1.66
N ALA A 227 1.07 -10.99 -0.50
CA ALA A 227 -0.15 -10.18 -0.46
C ALA A 227 0.08 -8.77 -1.04
N GLY A 228 1.34 -8.29 -1.05
CA GLY A 228 1.74 -7.01 -1.64
C GLY A 228 1.19 -5.78 -0.92
N THR A 229 0.48 -5.98 0.19
CA THR A 229 -0.10 -4.93 1.02
C THR A 229 0.70 -4.81 2.31
N LEU A 230 0.95 -3.59 2.76
CA LEU A 230 1.57 -3.33 4.05
C LEU A 230 0.67 -3.92 5.16
N PRO A 231 1.21 -4.71 6.10
CA PRO A 231 0.49 -5.09 7.31
C PRO A 231 -0.05 -3.85 8.01
N ASN A 232 -1.16 -4.03 8.74
CA ASN A 232 -1.77 -2.94 9.50
C ASN A 232 -0.91 -2.58 10.72
N ASP A 233 0.22 -1.91 10.45
CA ASP A 233 1.17 -1.45 11.45
C ASP A 233 1.32 0.07 11.36
N ARG A 234 1.08 0.71 12.50
CA ARG A 234 1.19 2.15 12.69
C ARG A 234 2.64 2.59 12.74
N PHE A 235 3.52 1.74 13.26
CA PHE A 235 4.91 2.08 13.52
C PHE A 235 5.81 1.42 12.48
N LEU A 236 6.55 2.26 11.75
CA LEU A 236 7.59 1.80 10.85
C LEU A 236 8.96 1.99 11.47
N VAL A 237 9.94 1.27 10.96
CA VAL A 237 11.32 1.35 11.44
C VAL A 237 12.30 1.52 10.29
N ARG A 238 13.25 2.43 10.48
CA ARG A 238 14.41 2.62 9.61
C ARG A 238 15.69 2.38 10.41
N PHE A 239 16.52 1.47 9.93
CA PHE A 239 17.88 1.29 10.44
C PHE A 239 18.90 1.91 9.48
N SER A 240 19.74 2.80 9.97
CA SER A 240 20.82 3.39 9.17
C SER A 240 21.99 3.84 10.04
N PRO A 241 23.16 4.14 9.45
CA PRO A 241 24.16 4.95 10.12
C PRO A 241 23.53 6.21 10.70
N THR A 242 23.99 6.61 11.89
CA THR A 242 23.49 7.81 12.58
C THR A 242 23.69 9.03 11.68
N ALA A 243 22.62 9.80 11.48
CA ALA A 243 22.69 11.05 10.73
C ALA A 243 23.71 12.02 11.34
N GLU A 244 24.45 12.73 10.48
CA GLU A 244 25.44 13.72 10.92
C GLU A 244 24.80 14.93 11.60
N SER A 245 23.55 15.25 11.22
CA SER A 245 22.77 16.35 11.80
C SER A 245 21.28 16.04 11.85
N ALA A 246 20.60 16.54 12.89
CA ALA A 246 19.14 16.51 12.98
C ALA A 246 18.44 17.51 12.04
N ASP A 247 19.21 18.39 11.37
CA ASP A 247 18.70 19.29 10.32
C ASP A 247 18.51 18.60 8.97
N GLN A 248 18.86 17.32 8.86
CA GLN A 248 18.66 16.53 7.66
C GLN A 248 17.44 15.61 7.81
N PRO A 249 16.78 15.24 6.69
CA PRO A 249 15.75 14.21 6.71
C PRO A 249 16.33 12.83 7.06
N ILE A 250 15.46 11.87 7.34
CA ILE A 250 15.87 10.49 7.65
C ILE A 250 16.31 9.81 6.36
N GLY A 251 17.61 9.52 6.21
CA GLY A 251 18.15 8.93 4.99
C GLY A 251 18.64 9.98 4.00
N HIS A 252 18.94 9.56 2.76
CA HIS A 252 19.60 10.40 1.78
C HIS A 252 18.62 10.88 0.70
N MET A 253 18.49 12.19 0.52
CA MET A 253 17.76 12.80 -0.61
C MET A 253 18.66 12.83 -1.85
N ARG A 254 18.11 12.43 -2.99
CA ARG A 254 18.80 12.46 -4.29
C ARG A 254 18.78 13.86 -4.87
N ASP A 255 19.70 14.11 -5.80
CA ASP A 255 19.79 15.40 -6.52
C ASP A 255 18.54 15.69 -7.35
N SER A 256 17.82 14.64 -7.79
CA SER A 256 16.52 14.74 -8.46
C SER A 256 15.39 15.27 -7.56
N GLY A 257 15.60 15.35 -6.24
CA GLY A 257 14.56 15.63 -5.24
C GLY A 257 13.87 14.39 -4.68
N ARG A 258 14.09 13.20 -5.27
CA ARG A 258 13.55 11.94 -4.75
C ARG A 258 14.22 11.56 -3.44
N HIS A 259 13.44 11.05 -2.50
CA HIS A 259 13.91 10.62 -1.19
C HIS A 259 13.32 9.24 -0.86
N PRO A 260 13.93 8.15 -1.38
CA PRO A 260 13.48 6.80 -1.06
C PRO A 260 13.86 6.42 0.38
N LEU A 261 12.85 6.06 1.16
CA LEU A 261 12.99 5.63 2.54
C LEU A 261 12.65 4.14 2.67
N TRP A 262 13.70 3.31 2.70
CA TRP A 262 13.58 1.85 2.88
C TRP A 262 13.47 1.47 4.34
N MET A 263 12.37 0.86 4.71
CA MET A 263 11.94 0.58 6.08
C MET A 263 11.50 -0.87 6.23
N SER A 264 11.16 -1.22 7.46
CA SER A 264 10.33 -2.37 7.80
C SER A 264 9.23 -1.91 8.77
N THR A 265 8.37 -2.81 9.23
CA THR A 265 7.41 -2.48 10.29
C THR A 265 8.03 -2.74 11.66
N PHE A 266 7.59 -2.02 12.69
CA PHE A 266 8.10 -2.23 14.05
C PHE A 266 7.84 -3.66 14.51
N ASP A 267 6.67 -4.19 14.19
CA ASP A 267 6.25 -5.56 14.49
C ASP A 267 7.22 -6.64 13.96
N MET A 268 7.85 -6.39 12.80
CA MET A 268 8.88 -7.29 12.24
C MET A 268 10.20 -7.25 13.03
N LEU A 269 10.53 -6.09 13.59
CA LEU A 269 11.83 -5.84 14.22
C LEU A 269 11.79 -5.94 15.74
N GLU A 270 10.62 -5.91 16.38
CA GLU A 270 10.51 -5.81 17.84
C GLU A 270 11.28 -6.90 18.60
N ARG A 271 11.54 -8.06 17.97
CA ARG A 271 12.33 -9.17 18.54
C ARG A 271 13.84 -9.10 18.29
N ALA A 272 14.30 -8.22 17.40
CA ALA A 272 15.73 -8.06 17.06
C ALA A 272 16.49 -7.16 18.05
N ASP A 273 15.86 -6.71 19.15
CA ASP A 273 16.43 -5.77 20.13
C ASP A 273 16.93 -4.47 19.45
N SER A 274 17.93 -3.84 20.05
CA SER A 274 18.75 -2.70 19.74
C SER A 274 20.18 -3.14 19.37
N ASP A 275 20.43 -4.43 19.13
CA ASP A 275 21.71 -4.93 18.63
C ASP A 275 21.88 -4.53 17.15
N PRO A 276 22.78 -3.60 16.83
CA PRO A 276 22.91 -3.10 15.47
C PRO A 276 23.46 -4.15 14.49
N ALA A 277 24.18 -5.18 14.96
CA ALA A 277 24.66 -6.25 14.09
C ALA A 277 23.52 -7.18 13.67
N LEU A 278 22.65 -7.54 14.62
CA LEU A 278 21.48 -8.36 14.36
C LEU A 278 20.45 -7.61 13.51
N ILE A 279 20.18 -6.34 13.81
CA ILE A 279 19.27 -5.52 13.01
C ILE A 279 19.82 -5.39 11.57
N ALA A 280 21.11 -5.11 11.40
CA ALA A 280 21.73 -5.05 10.08
C ALA A 280 21.54 -6.36 9.31
N ASP A 281 21.73 -7.50 9.98
CA ASP A 281 21.55 -8.82 9.40
C ASP A 281 20.10 -9.04 8.93
N VAL A 282 19.11 -8.71 9.77
CA VAL A 282 17.68 -8.77 9.44
C VAL A 282 17.32 -7.86 8.26
N PHE A 283 17.93 -6.67 8.17
CA PHE A 283 17.75 -5.77 7.02
C PHE A 283 18.57 -6.18 5.78
N GLY A 284 19.31 -7.29 5.82
CA GLY A 284 20.11 -7.76 4.70
C GLY A 284 21.31 -6.87 4.36
N THR A 285 21.75 -6.05 5.30
CA THR A 285 22.86 -5.10 5.11
C THR A 285 24.10 -5.50 5.90
N LYS A 286 25.27 -5.15 5.36
CA LYS A 286 26.54 -5.42 6.02
C LYS A 286 26.71 -4.50 7.24
N TYR A 287 26.90 -5.10 8.41
CA TYR A 287 27.26 -4.38 9.63
C TYR A 287 28.73 -3.90 9.60
N ASP A 288 28.98 -2.66 9.99
CA ASP A 288 30.31 -2.10 10.24
C ASP A 288 30.44 -1.72 11.71
N PRO A 289 31.23 -2.46 12.52
CA PRO A 289 31.35 -2.19 13.96
C PRO A 289 31.98 -0.84 14.30
N ASN A 290 32.60 -0.16 13.32
CA ASN A 290 33.21 1.15 13.53
C ASN A 290 32.24 2.32 13.29
N LYS A 291 30.99 2.03 12.89
CA LYS A 291 29.96 3.04 12.66
C LYS A 291 28.95 3.06 13.80
N GLN A 292 28.46 4.24 14.11
CA GLN A 292 27.28 4.39 14.96
C GLN A 292 26.02 4.25 14.11
N TYR A 293 25.04 3.54 14.65
CA TYR A 293 23.75 3.31 14.00
C TYR A 293 22.63 3.89 14.83
N THR A 294 21.57 4.29 14.14
CA THR A 294 20.31 4.72 14.76
C THR A 294 19.18 3.88 14.21
N LEU A 295 18.30 3.45 15.10
CA LEU A 295 16.98 2.95 14.76
C LEU A 295 15.98 4.09 14.89
N TYR A 296 15.37 4.50 13.78
CA TYR A 296 14.29 5.47 13.77
C TYR A 296 12.97 4.71 13.81
N ILE A 297 12.14 4.99 14.81
CA ILE A 297 10.76 4.50 14.89
C ILE A 297 9.86 5.64 14.42
N ILE A 298 9.07 5.40 13.37
CA ILE A 298 8.24 6.38 12.69
C ILE A 298 6.78 6.05 13.00
N ASP A 299 6.07 6.98 13.62
CA ASP A 299 4.64 6.91 13.88
C ASP A 299 3.87 7.52 12.71
N ARG A 300 3.10 6.71 12.00
CA ARG A 300 2.26 7.15 10.88
C ARG A 300 0.97 7.85 11.33
N GLY A 301 0.74 7.98 12.63
CA GLY A 301 -0.50 8.52 13.21
C GLY A 301 -1.60 7.47 13.35
N GLN A 302 -2.74 7.85 13.94
CA GLN A 302 -3.88 6.94 14.14
C GLN A 302 -4.66 6.67 12.86
N ASP A 303 -4.62 7.61 11.92
CA ASP A 303 -5.36 7.55 10.66
C ASP A 303 -4.54 6.96 9.51
N TYR A 304 -3.43 6.27 9.81
CA TYR A 304 -2.48 5.71 8.84
C TYR A 304 -3.06 4.70 7.83
N LEU A 305 -4.27 4.22 8.09
CA LEU A 305 -5.04 3.37 7.18
C LEU A 305 -5.81 4.18 6.13
N THR A 306 -5.98 5.47 6.36
CA THR A 306 -6.87 6.37 5.62
C THR A 306 -6.19 7.67 5.17
N ASP A 307 -4.97 7.93 5.64
CA ASP A 307 -4.18 9.14 5.35
C ASP A 307 -3.59 9.17 3.93
N GLY A 308 -3.70 8.08 3.19
CA GLY A 308 -3.16 7.95 1.84
C GLY A 308 -1.64 7.90 1.82
N SER A 309 -0.98 7.39 2.88
CA SER A 309 0.47 7.21 2.88
C SER A 309 0.91 6.43 1.64
N ASP A 310 1.86 6.96 0.87
CA ASP A 310 2.34 6.36 -0.38
C ASP A 310 3.33 5.21 -0.13
N THR A 311 3.22 4.60 1.05
CA THR A 311 4.08 3.55 1.55
C THR A 311 3.60 2.20 1.05
N PHE A 312 4.50 1.35 0.55
CA PHE A 312 4.14 0.06 -0.04
C PHE A 312 5.19 -1.02 0.20
N VAL A 313 4.78 -2.28 0.07
CA VAL A 313 5.71 -3.41 0.02
C VAL A 313 6.34 -3.45 -1.39
N PRO A 314 7.66 -3.35 -1.56
CA PRO A 314 8.31 -3.20 -2.86
C PRO A 314 8.41 -4.54 -3.60
N THR A 315 7.25 -5.13 -3.95
CA THR A 315 7.21 -6.24 -4.91
C THR A 315 7.47 -5.72 -6.32
N PHE A 316 7.91 -6.57 -7.26
CA PHE A 316 8.05 -6.14 -8.67
C PHE A 316 6.77 -5.54 -9.25
N ALA A 317 5.60 -6.07 -8.88
CA ALA A 317 4.31 -5.53 -9.33
C ALA A 317 4.08 -4.11 -8.79
N ASN A 318 4.26 -3.91 -7.48
CA ASN A 318 4.07 -2.61 -6.86
C ASN A 318 5.10 -1.59 -7.34
N MET A 319 6.37 -1.99 -7.43
CA MET A 319 7.44 -1.16 -7.97
C MET A 319 7.13 -0.71 -9.38
N ARG A 320 6.71 -1.60 -10.29
CA ARG A 320 6.30 -1.19 -11.65
C ARG A 320 5.19 -0.14 -11.62
N SER A 321 4.16 -0.36 -10.81
CA SER A 321 3.04 0.57 -10.70
C SER A 321 3.48 1.95 -10.22
N LYS A 322 4.36 2.02 -9.22
CA LYS A 322 4.83 3.28 -8.62
C LYS A 322 5.84 3.99 -9.50
N LEU A 323 6.84 3.25 -10.00
CA LEU A 323 7.95 3.79 -10.77
C LEU A 323 7.50 4.40 -12.11
N LYS A 324 6.44 3.87 -12.74
CA LYS A 324 5.87 4.47 -13.95
C LYS A 324 5.38 5.91 -13.75
N LYS A 325 4.89 6.23 -12.55
CA LYS A 325 4.48 7.60 -12.18
C LYS A 325 5.69 8.42 -11.73
N GLU A 326 6.51 7.82 -10.88
CA GLU A 326 7.69 8.46 -10.28
C GLU A 326 8.74 8.89 -11.31
N PHE A 327 8.88 8.14 -12.40
CA PHE A 327 9.79 8.41 -13.51
C PHE A 327 9.06 8.89 -14.78
N ALA A 328 7.85 9.45 -14.65
CA ALA A 328 7.13 9.97 -15.79
C ALA A 328 7.95 11.08 -16.50
N GLY A 329 8.22 10.88 -17.80
CA GLY A 329 9.08 11.77 -18.59
C GLY A 329 10.58 11.51 -18.46
N ASP A 330 10.99 10.63 -17.55
CA ASP A 330 12.39 10.22 -17.32
C ASP A 330 12.69 8.81 -17.88
N ILE A 331 11.75 7.89 -17.75
CA ILE A 331 11.84 6.51 -18.21
C ILE A 331 10.49 6.15 -18.83
N GLU A 332 10.52 5.58 -20.05
CA GLU A 332 9.31 5.13 -20.70
C GLU A 332 8.60 4.04 -19.87
N PRO A 333 7.28 4.14 -19.64
CA PRO A 333 6.55 3.19 -18.80
C PRO A 333 6.71 1.72 -19.24
N GLY A 334 6.77 1.48 -20.55
CA GLY A 334 7.00 0.14 -21.11
C GLY A 334 8.39 -0.42 -20.81
N VAL A 335 9.39 0.43 -20.58
CA VAL A 335 10.74 0.00 -20.16
C VAL A 335 10.73 -0.37 -18.67
N VAL A 336 10.05 0.41 -17.83
CA VAL A 336 9.84 0.07 -16.41
C VAL A 336 9.20 -1.33 -16.29
N ASP A 337 8.21 -1.63 -17.13
CA ASP A 337 7.54 -2.93 -17.12
C ASP A 337 8.45 -4.11 -17.50
N GLN A 338 9.50 -3.86 -18.27
CA GLN A 338 10.50 -4.86 -18.68
C GLN A 338 11.59 -5.05 -17.63
N VAL A 339 12.08 -3.96 -17.03
CA VAL A 339 13.26 -4.02 -16.16
C VAL A 339 12.96 -4.36 -14.70
N MET A 340 11.72 -4.14 -14.26
CA MET A 340 11.27 -4.47 -12.91
C MET A 340 10.58 -5.83 -12.89
N THR A 341 11.34 -6.86 -13.25
CA THR A 341 10.91 -8.26 -13.32
C THR A 341 11.97 -9.18 -12.69
N PRO A 342 11.57 -10.38 -12.19
CA PRO A 342 12.53 -11.37 -11.70
C PRO A 342 13.57 -11.76 -12.75
N GLU A 343 13.14 -11.91 -14.00
CA GLU A 343 13.98 -12.30 -15.12
C GLU A 343 15.06 -11.26 -15.38
N TYR A 344 14.67 -9.99 -15.53
CA TYR A 344 15.62 -8.92 -15.81
C TYR A 344 16.50 -8.59 -14.59
N ALA A 345 16.01 -8.76 -13.36
CA ALA A 345 16.85 -8.61 -12.17
C ALA A 345 18.04 -9.58 -12.18
N GLY A 346 17.84 -10.81 -12.68
CA GLY A 346 18.90 -11.79 -12.88
C GLY A 346 19.90 -11.38 -13.96
N GLU A 347 19.44 -10.77 -15.05
CA GLU A 347 20.28 -10.22 -16.12
C GLU A 347 21.07 -9.00 -15.65
N PHE A 348 20.39 -8.03 -15.05
CA PHE A 348 20.98 -6.82 -14.52
C PHE A 348 22.09 -7.12 -13.51
N ARG A 349 21.92 -8.10 -12.61
CA ARG A 349 22.98 -8.51 -11.67
C ARG A 349 24.26 -8.98 -12.37
N ARG A 350 24.14 -9.65 -13.51
CA ARG A 350 25.30 -10.05 -14.33
C ARG A 350 25.97 -8.83 -14.96
N HIS A 351 25.17 -7.91 -15.52
CA HIS A 351 25.68 -6.68 -16.13
C HIS A 351 26.31 -5.74 -15.10
N TRP A 352 25.75 -5.64 -13.90
CA TRP A 352 26.24 -4.81 -12.80
C TRP A 352 27.69 -5.13 -12.41
N GLN A 353 28.04 -6.42 -12.34
CA GLN A 353 29.41 -6.83 -12.05
C GLN A 353 30.39 -6.39 -13.14
N ALA A 354 30.02 -6.54 -14.41
CA ALA A 354 30.83 -6.09 -15.54
C ALA A 354 30.95 -4.56 -15.57
N PHE A 355 29.86 -3.85 -15.29
CA PHE A 355 29.84 -2.39 -15.24
C PHE A 355 30.75 -1.85 -14.13
N ASN A 356 30.66 -2.38 -12.92
CA ASN A 356 31.58 -2.00 -11.83
C ASN A 356 33.04 -2.24 -12.20
N ALA A 357 33.35 -3.39 -12.81
CA ALA A 357 34.71 -3.69 -13.25
C ALA A 357 35.20 -2.72 -14.33
N ASP A 358 34.35 -2.33 -15.29
CA ASP A 358 34.67 -1.36 -16.33
C ASP A 358 34.93 0.04 -15.76
N VAL A 359 34.08 0.53 -14.85
CA VAL A 359 34.27 1.82 -14.17
C VAL A 359 35.61 1.87 -13.44
N ILE A 360 35.94 0.82 -12.69
CA ILE A 360 37.22 0.72 -11.97
C ILE A 360 38.40 0.61 -12.94
N ALA A 361 38.28 -0.19 -14.00
CA ALA A 361 39.32 -0.34 -15.02
C ALA A 361 39.63 0.98 -15.74
N ASN A 362 38.63 1.87 -15.86
CA ASN A 362 38.77 3.22 -16.38
C ASN A 362 39.32 4.24 -15.35
N GLY A 363 39.83 3.76 -14.21
CA GLY A 363 40.48 4.58 -13.19
C GLY A 363 39.51 5.41 -12.33
N LYS A 364 38.20 5.14 -12.41
CA LYS A 364 37.18 5.82 -11.62
C LYS A 364 36.89 5.06 -10.33
N SER A 365 36.38 5.77 -9.34
CA SER A 365 35.96 5.16 -8.09
C SER A 365 34.66 4.39 -8.27
N TRP A 366 34.42 3.37 -7.45
CA TRP A 366 33.19 2.55 -7.52
C TRP A 366 31.91 3.40 -7.37
N GLN A 367 31.96 4.54 -6.66
CA GLN A 367 30.82 5.45 -6.54
C GLN A 367 30.37 6.04 -7.88
N ALA A 368 31.23 6.08 -8.90
CA ALA A 368 30.84 6.51 -10.24
C ALA A 368 29.82 5.55 -10.89
N THR A 369 29.65 4.33 -10.35
CA THR A 369 28.59 3.40 -10.81
C THR A 369 27.17 3.86 -10.46
N PHE A 370 27.01 4.92 -9.67
CA PHE A 370 25.71 5.57 -9.43
C PHE A 370 25.42 6.73 -10.38
N ASP A 371 26.38 7.10 -11.23
CA ASP A 371 26.19 8.12 -12.25
C ASP A 371 25.52 7.50 -13.49
N THR A 372 24.50 8.18 -14.00
CA THR A 372 23.76 7.74 -15.19
C THR A 372 24.64 7.81 -16.44
N ASP A 373 25.54 8.80 -16.53
CA ASP A 373 26.42 8.98 -17.69
C ASP A 373 27.40 7.79 -17.85
N GLU A 374 27.88 7.24 -16.73
CA GLU A 374 28.73 6.04 -16.74
C GLU A 374 27.95 4.81 -17.22
N ALA A 375 26.70 4.68 -16.79
CA ALA A 375 25.83 3.57 -17.19
C ALA A 375 25.51 3.63 -18.70
N GLU A 376 25.23 4.83 -19.23
CA GLU A 376 25.01 5.06 -20.67
C GLU A 376 26.25 4.73 -21.49
N GLN A 377 27.42 5.22 -21.06
CA GLN A 377 28.68 4.94 -21.73
C GLN A 377 29.01 3.44 -21.73
N PHE A 378 28.79 2.75 -20.61
CA PHE A 378 28.94 1.30 -20.54
C PHE A 378 27.96 0.61 -21.51
N ALA A 379 26.69 1.03 -21.52
CA ALA A 379 25.67 0.43 -22.36
C ALA A 379 26.04 0.53 -23.85
N VAL A 380 26.45 1.70 -24.32
CA VAL A 380 26.87 1.93 -25.72
C VAL A 380 28.09 1.08 -26.11
N ARG A 381 29.03 0.86 -25.19
CA ARG A 381 30.23 0.04 -25.46
C ARG A 381 29.94 -1.46 -25.47
N HIS A 382 29.04 -1.93 -24.63
CA HIS A 382 28.90 -3.36 -24.32
C HIS A 382 27.64 -4.02 -24.88
N PHE A 383 26.62 -3.26 -25.26
CA PHE A 383 25.41 -3.80 -25.86
C PHE A 383 25.29 -3.35 -27.32
N SER A 384 25.01 -4.30 -28.21
CA SER A 384 24.74 -4.01 -29.63
C SER A 384 23.26 -3.78 -29.92
N ASP A 385 22.37 -4.26 -29.05
CA ASP A 385 20.93 -4.03 -29.12
C ASP A 385 20.57 -2.76 -28.32
N THR A 386 19.95 -1.80 -29.00
CA THR A 386 19.49 -0.53 -28.40
C THR A 386 18.44 -0.76 -27.32
N ASN A 387 17.61 -1.80 -27.42
CA ASN A 387 16.64 -2.13 -26.38
C ASN A 387 17.35 -2.59 -25.09
N GLU A 388 18.42 -3.38 -25.20
CA GLU A 388 19.20 -3.80 -24.02
C GLU A 388 19.99 -2.65 -23.41
N GLN A 389 20.47 -1.69 -24.23
CA GLN A 389 21.05 -0.45 -23.72
C GLN A 389 20.04 0.31 -22.86
N GLU A 390 18.84 0.55 -23.40
CA GLU A 390 17.77 1.30 -22.73
C GLU A 390 17.34 0.62 -21.42
N LYS A 391 17.13 -0.70 -21.45
CA LYS A 391 16.80 -1.46 -20.24
C LYS A 391 17.88 -1.37 -19.17
N PHE A 392 19.16 -1.50 -19.55
CA PHE A 392 20.26 -1.44 -18.58
C PHE A 392 20.34 -0.06 -17.92
N VAL A 393 20.29 1.00 -18.74
CA VAL A 393 20.33 2.39 -18.26
C VAL A 393 19.13 2.69 -17.38
N ALA A 394 17.92 2.30 -17.78
CA ALA A 394 16.71 2.49 -16.97
C ALA A 394 16.80 1.76 -15.62
N ARG A 395 17.26 0.50 -15.62
CA ARG A 395 17.39 -0.29 -14.39
C ARG A 395 18.48 0.27 -13.47
N GLN A 396 19.57 0.78 -14.04
CA GLN A 396 20.58 1.50 -13.28
C GLN A 396 19.96 2.76 -12.68
N LYS A 397 19.30 3.61 -13.47
CA LYS A 397 18.70 4.87 -12.97
C LYS A 397 17.76 4.59 -11.80
N ILE A 398 16.93 3.55 -11.88
CA ILE A 398 16.09 3.08 -10.76
C ILE A 398 16.94 2.67 -9.53
N LEU A 399 18.06 1.97 -9.73
CA LEU A 399 19.00 1.64 -8.64
C LEU A 399 19.54 2.90 -7.98
N SER A 400 20.07 3.87 -8.74
CA SER A 400 20.65 5.10 -8.20
C SER A 400 19.62 5.94 -7.46
N GLU A 401 18.45 6.14 -8.08
CA GLU A 401 17.43 7.07 -7.61
C GLU A 401 16.58 6.51 -6.49
N ILE A 402 16.23 5.21 -6.57
CA ILE A 402 15.30 4.58 -5.62
C ILE A 402 16.02 3.68 -4.63
N GLY A 403 17.23 3.18 -4.93
CA GLY A 403 17.92 2.24 -4.06
C GLY A 403 17.46 0.78 -4.22
N ALA A 404 16.81 0.44 -5.34
CA ALA A 404 16.57 -0.96 -5.70
C ALA A 404 17.88 -1.58 -6.24
N TRP A 405 18.76 -2.00 -5.34
CA TRP A 405 20.12 -2.46 -5.67
C TRP A 405 20.14 -3.71 -6.58
N GLU A 406 21.30 -4.13 -7.06
CA GLU A 406 21.45 -5.32 -7.92
C GLU A 406 21.00 -6.62 -7.24
N ILE A 407 20.99 -6.62 -5.91
CA ILE A 407 20.51 -7.73 -5.10
C ILE A 407 19.01 -7.70 -4.87
N PHE A 408 18.30 -6.63 -5.27
CA PHE A 408 16.85 -6.51 -5.12
C PHE A 408 16.13 -7.66 -5.83
N THR A 409 15.32 -8.39 -5.08
CA THR A 409 14.59 -9.59 -5.50
C THR A 409 13.12 -9.33 -5.81
N GLY A 410 12.59 -8.17 -5.40
CA GLY A 410 11.20 -7.78 -5.68
C GLY A 410 10.15 -8.75 -5.15
N ASP A 411 10.50 -9.55 -4.15
CA ASP A 411 9.60 -10.46 -3.43
C ASP A 411 9.08 -9.85 -2.12
N GLY A 412 9.48 -8.61 -1.79
CA GLY A 412 8.97 -7.83 -0.68
C GLY A 412 9.54 -8.21 0.69
N VAL A 413 10.58 -9.04 0.74
CA VAL A 413 11.30 -9.39 1.96
C VAL A 413 12.81 -9.20 1.75
N THR A 414 13.50 -8.75 2.80
CA THR A 414 14.96 -8.78 2.79
C THR A 414 15.44 -10.23 2.90
N GLU A 415 16.65 -10.49 2.38
CA GLU A 415 17.40 -11.69 2.68
C GLU A 415 18.38 -11.40 3.81
N MET A 416 18.47 -12.28 4.81
CA MET A 416 19.45 -12.11 5.89
C MET A 416 20.88 -12.11 5.33
N TYR A 417 21.70 -11.15 5.77
CA TYR A 417 23.07 -10.99 5.28
C TYR A 417 23.95 -12.21 5.60
N SER A 418 23.82 -12.78 6.80
CA SER A 418 24.59 -13.90 7.32
C SER A 418 24.15 -15.26 6.75
N LYS A 419 22.92 -15.35 6.24
CA LYS A 419 22.31 -16.60 5.79
C LYS A 419 21.49 -16.41 4.51
N LYS A 420 22.17 -16.61 3.38
CA LYS A 420 21.53 -16.65 2.06
C LYS A 420 20.32 -17.59 2.03
N GLY A 421 19.24 -17.14 1.39
CA GLY A 421 17.95 -17.79 1.27
C GLY A 421 17.04 -17.69 2.51
N ALA A 422 17.55 -17.18 3.64
CA ALA A 422 16.74 -16.96 4.82
C ALA A 422 16.09 -15.56 4.74
N PRO A 423 14.76 -15.45 4.89
CA PRO A 423 14.12 -14.15 4.92
C PRO A 423 14.48 -13.40 6.20
N GLY A 424 14.74 -12.11 6.09
CA GLY A 424 14.95 -11.19 7.20
C GLY A 424 13.63 -10.58 7.65
N ALA A 425 13.29 -9.41 7.11
CA ALA A 425 12.08 -8.68 7.44
C ALA A 425 11.27 -8.34 6.19
N LEU A 426 9.99 -8.00 6.38
CA LEU A 426 9.18 -7.40 5.33
C LEU A 426 9.79 -6.04 4.92
N GLU A 427 10.00 -5.84 3.63
CA GLU A 427 10.45 -4.56 3.10
C GLU A 427 9.28 -3.59 2.96
N VAL A 428 9.53 -2.34 3.27
CA VAL A 428 8.58 -1.24 3.15
C VAL A 428 9.29 -0.07 2.50
N LEU A 429 8.70 0.53 1.48
CA LEU A 429 9.28 1.67 0.77
C LEU A 429 8.30 2.84 0.75
N ASP A 430 8.82 4.02 1.02
CA ASP A 430 8.16 5.31 0.79
C ASP A 430 9.08 6.18 -0.11
N ILE A 431 8.50 6.92 -1.06
CA ILE A 431 9.27 7.80 -1.96
C ILE A 431 8.79 9.23 -1.73
N GLN A 432 9.57 9.97 -0.94
CA GLN A 432 9.22 11.33 -0.54
C GLN A 432 9.86 12.35 -1.48
N HIS A 433 9.22 13.51 -1.66
CA HIS A 433 9.73 14.61 -2.51
C HIS A 433 10.04 15.88 -1.73
N LYS A 434 9.54 15.99 -0.51
CA LYS A 434 9.75 17.12 0.42
C LYS A 434 9.81 16.60 1.86
N PRO A 435 10.79 15.75 2.19
CA PRO A 435 10.88 15.15 3.52
C PRO A 435 11.13 16.24 4.57
N GLU A 436 10.48 16.12 5.72
CA GLU A 436 10.79 16.97 6.86
C GLU A 436 12.12 16.56 7.52
N THR A 437 12.75 17.50 8.22
CA THR A 437 13.99 17.22 8.95
C THR A 437 13.71 16.35 10.18
N LEU A 438 14.70 15.57 10.60
CA LEU A 438 14.59 14.77 11.82
C LEU A 438 14.18 15.62 13.03
N ARG A 439 14.72 16.83 13.17
CA ARG A 439 14.36 17.77 14.25
C ARG A 439 12.87 18.09 14.25
N ILE A 440 12.28 18.36 13.08
CA ILE A 440 10.85 18.68 12.97
C ILE A 440 10.02 17.45 13.37
N LEU A 441 10.38 16.28 12.84
CA LEU A 441 9.69 15.02 13.12
C LEU A 441 9.72 14.66 14.61
N GLU A 442 10.88 14.80 15.26
CA GLU A 442 11.04 14.61 16.71
C GLU A 442 10.25 15.64 17.53
N SER A 443 10.20 16.90 17.08
CA SER A 443 9.47 17.97 17.79
C SER A 443 7.96 17.74 17.83
N ARG A 444 7.43 16.97 16.87
CA ARG A 444 6.02 16.58 16.79
C ARG A 444 5.72 15.20 17.38
N ASP A 445 6.73 14.53 17.97
CA ASP A 445 6.61 13.16 18.47
C ASP A 445 6.10 12.17 17.41
N THR A 446 6.47 12.40 16.15
CA THR A 446 6.16 11.50 15.01
C THR A 446 7.31 10.55 14.71
N VAL A 447 8.51 10.84 15.23
CA VAL A 447 9.68 9.97 15.12
C VAL A 447 10.42 9.90 16.45
N LYS A 448 10.88 8.71 16.80
CA LYS A 448 11.85 8.46 17.87
C LYS A 448 13.15 7.91 17.31
N ALA A 449 14.25 8.66 17.46
CA ALA A 449 15.59 8.17 17.17
C ALA A 449 16.18 7.44 18.39
N ILE A 450 16.52 6.16 18.22
CA ILE A 450 17.22 5.34 19.23
C ILE A 450 18.64 5.09 18.74
N ARG A 451 19.62 5.73 19.38
CA ARG A 451 21.03 5.45 19.11
C ARG A 451 21.38 4.06 19.62
N LEU A 452 21.95 3.24 18.74
CA LEU A 452 22.32 1.87 19.03
C LEU A 452 23.81 1.84 19.39
N SER A 453 24.12 1.23 20.52
CA SER A 453 25.49 0.89 20.90
C SER A 453 25.76 -0.55 20.51
N GLY A 454 26.80 -0.80 19.71
CA GLY A 454 27.29 -2.17 19.48
C GLY A 454 27.65 -2.82 20.83
N LYS A 455 27.20 -4.06 21.03
CA LYS A 455 27.55 -4.86 22.22
C LYS A 455 28.87 -5.58 22.01
#